data_AF-X1BP21-F1
#
_entry.id   AF-X1BP21-F1
#
_cell.length_a   1.000
_cell.length_b   1.000
_cell.length_c   1.000
_cell.angle_alpha   90.00
_cell.angle_beta   90.00
_cell.angle_gamma   90.00
#
_symmetry.space_group_name_H-M   'P 1'
#
loop_
_entity.id
_entity.type
_entity.pdbx_description
1 polymer ?
#
loop_
_entity_poly.entity_id
_entity_poly.type
_entity_poly.pdbx_seq_one_letter_code
_entity_poly.pdbx_strand_id
1 'polypeptide(L)' 'MMARVWVFNNNISTDDIIAGRYLPKFEATHDPNWLASHVMENIDSSFASKVG' A
#
# COMPACT_ATOMS: atom_id res chain seq x y z
N MET A 1 2.05 -13.23 20.30
CA MET A 1 1.89 -13.01 18.85
C MET A 1 3.27 -12.74 18.27
N MET A 2 3.76 -13.55 17.32
CA MET A 2 5.01 -13.26 16.60
C MET A 2 4.63 -12.54 15.30
N ALA A 3 5.02 -11.27 15.18
CA ALA A 3 4.73 -10.46 14.00
C ALA A 3 5.88 -10.60 12.98
N ARG A 4 5.54 -10.56 11.69
CA ARG A 4 6.51 -10.49 10.59
C ARG A 4 6.89 -9.02 10.36
N VAL A 5 8.17 -8.74 10.20
CA VAL A 5 8.67 -7.41 9.82
C VAL A 5 8.87 -7.35 8.31
N TRP A 6 8.40 -6.27 7.68
CA TRP A 6 8.65 -5.94 6.28
C TRP A 6 9.56 -4.72 6.22
N VAL A 7 10.72 -4.85 5.60
CA VAL A 7 11.75 -3.80 5.56
C VAL A 7 11.86 -3.26 4.14
N PHE A 8 11.74 -1.93 4.01
CA PHE A 8 11.94 -1.19 2.77
C PHE A 8 13.18 -0.29 2.89
N ASN A 9 13.63 0.28 1.77
CA ASN A 9 14.82 1.14 1.71
C ASN A 9 14.56 2.55 2.28
N ASN A 10 15.54 3.45 2.12
CA ASN A 10 15.43 4.85 2.52
C ASN A 10 14.56 5.67 1.56
N ASN A 11 14.13 6.85 2.00
CA ASN A 11 13.40 7.85 1.20
C ASN A 11 12.09 7.34 0.59
N ILE A 12 11.35 6.51 1.33
CA ILE A 12 10.02 6.04 0.95
C ILE A 12 9.05 7.22 1.00
N SER A 13 8.52 7.61 -0.14
CA SER A 13 7.54 8.69 -0.26
C SER A 13 6.12 8.20 0.01
N THR A 14 5.17 9.13 0.12
CA THR A 14 3.75 8.77 0.22
C THR A 14 3.26 8.04 -1.02
N ASP A 15 3.76 8.39 -2.21
CA ASP A 15 3.39 7.70 -3.45
C ASP A 15 3.94 6.27 -3.50
N ASP A 16 5.06 5.99 -2.82
CA ASP A 16 5.58 4.63 -2.68
C ASP A 16 4.70 3.77 -1.77
N ILE A 17 4.12 4.37 -0.73
CA ILE A 17 3.18 3.70 0.19
C ILE A 17 1.83 3.48 -0.49
N ILE A 18 1.31 4.52 -1.14
CA ILE A 18 0.05 4.49 -1.89
C ILE A 18 0.10 5.54 -3.01
N ALA A 19 0.05 5.08 -4.25
CA ALA A 19 0.14 5.99 -5.38
C ALA A 19 -1.10 6.90 -5.47
N GLY A 20 -0.88 8.20 -5.73
CA GLY A 20 -1.96 9.19 -5.87
C GLY A 20 -3.06 8.82 -6.86
N ARG A 21 -2.76 7.99 -7.88
CA ARG A 21 -3.73 7.46 -8.85
C ARG A 21 -4.90 6.69 -8.22
N TYR A 22 -4.76 6.18 -7.00
CA TYR A 22 -5.80 5.42 -6.30
C TYR A 22 -6.74 6.26 -5.45
N LEU A 23 -6.36 7.51 -5.14
CA LEU A 23 -7.12 8.41 -4.28
C LEU A 23 -8.50 8.79 -4.84
N PRO A 24 -8.68 9.09 -6.14
CA PRO A 24 -10.00 9.49 -6.65
C PRO A 24 -11.09 8.43 -6.43
N LYS A 25 -10.73 7.14 -6.53
CA LYS A 25 -11.67 6.05 -6.24
C LYS A 25 -11.94 5.92 -4.74
N PHE A 26 -10.93 6.07 -3.90
CA PHE A 26 -11.12 6.10 -2.45
C PHE A 26 -11.98 7.29 -2.01
N GLU A 27 -11.79 8.49 -2.57
CA GLU A 27 -12.63 9.66 -2.26
C GLU A 27 -14.09 9.44 -2.67
N ALA A 28 -14.33 8.71 -3.77
CA ALA A 28 -15.68 8.39 -4.21
C ALA A 28 -16.37 7.32 -3.34
N THR A 29 -15.65 6.29 -2.88
CA THR A 29 -16.25 5.12 -2.20
C THR A 29 -16.04 5.09 -0.70
N HIS A 30 -15.03 5.81 -0.20
CA HIS A 30 -14.49 5.71 1.15
C HIS A 30 -14.13 4.27 1.57
N ASP A 31 -13.80 3.39 0.61
CA ASP A 31 -13.47 1.99 0.87
C ASP A 31 -11.98 1.82 1.20
N PRO A 32 -11.60 1.55 2.46
CA PRO A 32 -10.20 1.35 2.82
C PRO A 32 -9.59 0.09 2.20
N ASN A 33 -10.40 -0.92 1.86
CA ASN A 33 -9.89 -2.16 1.26
C ASN A 33 -9.33 -1.91 -0.15
N TRP A 34 -9.88 -0.92 -0.86
CA TRP A 34 -9.35 -0.47 -2.14
C TRP A 34 -7.92 0.06 -2.00
N LEU A 35 -7.62 0.87 -0.99
CA LEU A 35 -6.24 1.33 -0.76
C LEU A 35 -5.35 0.18 -0.29
N ALA A 36 -5.87 -0.69 0.58
CA ALA A 36 -5.13 -1.84 1.10
C ALA A 36 -4.69 -2.80 -0.02
N SER A 37 -5.49 -3.00 -1.07
CA SER A 37 -5.13 -3.85 -2.21
C SER A 37 -3.98 -3.30 -3.06
N HIS A 38 -3.57 -2.05 -2.86
CA HIS A 38 -2.53 -1.36 -3.62
C HIS A 38 -1.36 -0.86 -2.76
N VAL A 39 -1.28 -1.29 -1.50
CA VAL A 39 -0.26 -0.82 -0.56
C VAL A 39 1.14 -1.28 -1.00
N MET A 40 2.11 -0.35 -0.97
CA MET A 40 3.50 -0.53 -1.40
C MET A 40 3.73 -0.95 -2.87
N GLU A 41 2.71 -0.85 -3.73
CA GLU A 41 2.73 -1.41 -5.09
C GLU A 41 3.84 -0.83 -5.98
N ASN A 42 4.22 0.44 -5.77
CA ASN A 42 5.29 1.08 -6.55
C ASN A 42 6.68 0.49 -6.27
N ILE A 43 6.88 -0.17 -5.12
CA ILE A 43 8.15 -0.84 -4.75
C ILE A 43 8.04 -2.35 -4.93
N ASP A 44 6.93 -2.96 -4.49
CA ASP A 44 6.64 -4.39 -4.62
C ASP A 44 5.17 -4.58 -4.99
N SER A 45 4.91 -4.81 -6.28
CA SER A 45 3.56 -4.96 -6.84
C SER A 45 2.80 -6.18 -6.31
N SER A 46 3.49 -7.10 -5.62
CA SER A 46 2.89 -8.27 -4.98
C SER A 46 2.77 -8.13 -3.47
N PHE A 47 3.12 -6.98 -2.89
CA PHE A 47 3.17 -6.81 -1.44
C PHE A 47 1.81 -6.99 -0.77
N ALA A 48 0.73 -6.45 -1.36
CA ALA A 48 -0.62 -6.54 -0.82
C ALA A 48 -1.11 -7.99 -0.60
N SER A 49 -0.60 -8.97 -1.37
CA SER A 49 -0.94 -10.39 -1.18
C SER A 49 -0.03 -11.12 -0.20
N LYS A 50 1.12 -10.52 0.13
CA LYS A 50 2.11 -11.08 1.07
C LYS A 50 1.85 -10.65 2.51
N VAL A 51 1.37 -9.42 2.70
CA VAL A 51 1.13 -8.83 4.02
C VAL A 51 -0.25 -9.25 4.56
N GLY A 52 -0.25 -9.89 5.73
CA GLY A 52 -1.42 -10.46 6.38
C GLY A 52 -1.07 -10.97 7.78
#